data_AF-A0A7S4MG31-F1
#
_entry.id   AF-A0A7S4MG31-F1
#
_cell.length_a   1.000
_cell.length_b   1.000
_cell.length_c   1.000
_cell.angle_alpha   90.00
_cell.angle_beta   90.00
_cell.angle_gamma   90.00
#
_symmetry.space_group_name_H-M   'P 1'
#
loop_
_entity.id
_entity.type
_entity.pdbx_description
1 polymer ?
#
loop_
_entity_poly.entity_id
_entity_poly.type
_entity_poly.pdbx_seq_one_letter_code
_entity_poly.pdbx_strand_id
1 'polypeptide(L)'
;AGSVFGDHVSPISDTTVLAAIATRCPIADHVRTQAPYACVAALVSVVLGTLPHSAGLSPGVCLLLSTGALVAVARFGGSPVPVYRPASPTPSEGSEVASFELGTPSEMQPAV
;
A
#
# COMPACT_ATOMS: atom_id res chain seq x y z
N ALA A 1 3.60 12.90 -13.82
CA ALA A 1 4.57 12.26 -12.90
C ALA A 1 4.09 12.24 -11.44
N GLY A 2 3.30 13.20 -10.95
CA GLY A 2 2.83 13.21 -9.54
C GLY A 2 1.51 12.48 -9.24
N SER A 3 0.74 12.07 -10.25
CA SER A 3 -0.57 11.40 -10.05
C SER A 3 -0.43 10.08 -9.30
N VAL A 4 0.54 9.24 -9.69
CA VAL A 4 0.80 7.95 -9.04
C VAL A 4 1.17 8.11 -7.57
N PHE A 5 1.95 9.14 -7.21
CA PHE A 5 2.22 9.43 -5.80
C PHE A 5 0.92 9.76 -5.05
N GLY A 6 0.09 10.65 -5.60
CA GLY A 6 -1.19 11.03 -5.01
C GLY A 6 -2.16 9.85 -4.85
N ASP A 7 -2.24 8.96 -5.84
CA ASP A 7 -3.17 7.82 -5.82
C ASP A 7 -2.82 6.76 -4.76
N HIS A 8 -1.56 6.72 -4.32
CA HIS A 8 -1.10 5.78 -3.29
C HIS A 8 -1.18 6.35 -1.87
N VAL A 9 -0.95 7.66 -1.70
CA VAL A 9 -0.90 8.29 -0.36
C VAL A 9 -2.06 9.23 -0.05
N SER A 10 -3.01 9.40 -0.96
CA SER A 10 -4.20 10.21 -0.69
C SER A 10 -5.27 9.40 0.04
N PRO A 11 -5.77 9.86 1.21
CA PRO A 11 -6.87 9.20 1.92
C PRO A 11 -8.20 9.21 1.16
N ILE A 12 -8.29 9.99 0.07
CA ILE A 12 -9.48 10.14 -0.78
C ILE A 12 -9.35 9.35 -2.10
N SER A 13 -8.20 8.73 -2.36
CA SER A 13 -8.01 7.95 -3.58
C SER A 13 -8.86 6.67 -3.55
N ASP A 14 -9.54 6.36 -4.65
CA ASP A 14 -10.40 5.16 -4.80
C ASP A 14 -9.63 3.87 -4.48
N THR A 15 -8.34 3.81 -4.83
CA THR A 15 -7.45 2.67 -4.55
C THR A 15 -7.13 2.55 -3.07
N THR A 16 -6.91 3.66 -2.36
CA THR A 16 -6.66 3.70 -0.91
C THR A 16 -7.90 3.27 -0.13
N VAL A 17 -9.09 3.75 -0.53
CA VAL A 17 -10.37 3.38 0.08
C VAL A 17 -10.65 1.89 -0.12
N LEU A 18 -10.51 1.38 -1.34
CA LEU A 18 -10.75 -0.04 -1.65
C LEU A 18 -9.78 -0.95 -0.88
N ALA A 19 -8.48 -0.58 -0.82
CA ALA A 19 -7.47 -1.37 -0.11
C ALA A 19 -7.70 -1.38 1.41
N ALA A 20 -8.12 -0.25 2.00
CA ALA A 20 -8.46 -0.16 3.43
C ALA A 20 -9.69 -1.01 3.79
N ILE A 21 -10.73 -0.98 2.95
CA ILE A 21 -11.93 -1.82 3.14
C ILE A 21 -11.59 -3.31 3.00
N ALA A 22 -10.82 -3.68 1.97
CA ALA A 22 -10.42 -5.07 1.73
C ALA A 22 -9.54 -5.64 2.87
N THR A 23 -8.74 -4.79 3.53
CA THR A 23 -7.85 -5.19 4.62
C THR A 23 -8.41 -4.94 6.03
N ARG A 24 -9.62 -4.37 6.14
CA ARG A 24 -10.23 -3.88 7.39
C ARG A 24 -9.28 -3.01 8.23
N CYS A 25 -8.40 -2.25 7.57
CA CYS A 25 -7.45 -1.34 8.19
C CYS A 25 -8.00 0.10 8.12
N PRO A 26 -7.87 0.93 9.16
CA PRO A 26 -8.19 2.35 9.05
C PRO A 26 -7.42 3.01 7.90
N ILE A 27 -8.11 3.79 7.05
CA ILE A 27 -7.50 4.50 5.91
C ILE A 27 -6.29 5.34 6.35
N ALA A 28 -6.36 5.96 7.53
CA ALA A 28 -5.27 6.75 8.08
C ALA A 28 -3.99 5.93 8.33
N ASP A 29 -4.13 4.69 8.79
CA ASP A 29 -2.99 3.80 9.05
C ASP A 29 -2.42 3.23 7.74
N HIS A 30 -3.28 2.94 6.77
CA HIS A 30 -2.89 2.56 5.42
C HIS A 30 -2.02 3.64 4.76
N VAL A 31 -2.48 4.90 4.79
CA VAL A 31 -1.73 6.04 4.21
C VAL A 31 -0.44 6.32 4.99
N ARG A 32 -0.48 6.31 6.33
CA ARG A 32 0.69 6.60 7.17
C ARG A 32 1.85 5.63 6.93
N THR A 33 1.54 4.36 6.74
CA THR A 33 2.56 3.34 6.49
C THR A 33 3.13 3.44 5.07
N GLN A 34 2.37 3.95 4.09
CA GLN A 34 2.78 4.07 2.69
C GLN A 34 3.48 5.40 2.35
N ALA A 35 3.12 6.49 3.03
CA ALA A 35 3.71 7.82 2.86
C ALA A 35 5.25 7.83 2.83
N PRO A 36 5.98 7.19 3.78
CA PRO A 36 7.44 7.23 3.76
C PRO A 36 8.04 6.57 2.51
N TYR A 37 7.49 5.44 2.07
CA TYR A 37 7.97 4.73 0.87
C TYR A 37 7.66 5.51 -0.41
N ALA A 38 6.47 6.09 -0.50
CA ALA A 38 6.06 6.90 -1.64
C ALA A 38 6.90 8.18 -1.76
N CYS A 39 7.26 8.82 -0.64
CA CYS A 39 8.13 10.00 -0.62
C CYS A 39 9.54 9.69 -1.15
N VAL A 40 10.12 8.56 -0.75
CA VAL A 40 11.41 8.10 -1.29
C VAL A 40 11.33 7.88 -2.80
N ALA A 41 10.26 7.23 -3.27
CA ALA A 41 10.04 7.01 -4.70
C ALA A 41 9.85 8.32 -5.49
N ALA A 42 9.09 9.26 -4.95
CA ALA A 42 8.90 10.57 -5.56
C ALA A 42 10.23 11.34 -5.66
N LEU A 43 11.04 11.35 -4.60
CA LEU A 43 12.34 12.03 -4.60
C LEU A 43 13.30 11.42 -5.62
N VAL A 44 13.40 10.08 -5.66
CA VAL A 44 14.24 9.38 -6.65
C VAL A 44 13.77 9.67 -8.08
N SER A 45 12.45 9.67 -8.33
CA SER A 45 11.88 9.95 -9.65
C SER A 45 12.19 11.36 -10.14
N VAL A 46 12.18 12.36 -9.25
CA VAL A 46 12.55 13.74 -9.62
C VAL A 46 14.05 13.84 -9.89
N VAL A 47 14.88 13.34 -8.97
CA VAL A 47 16.35 13.54 -9.00
C VAL A 47 17.04 12.70 -10.08
N LEU A 48 16.63 11.45 -10.26
CA LEU A 48 17.29 10.50 -11.18
C LEU A 48 16.47 10.21 -12.44
N GLY A 49 15.19 10.56 -12.45
CA GLY A 49 14.31 10.41 -13.61
C GLY A 49 14.17 11.72 -14.38
N THR A 50 13.47 12.67 -13.79
CA THR A 50 13.00 13.88 -14.49
C THR A 50 14.12 14.88 -14.77
N LEU A 51 14.99 15.16 -13.79
CA LEU A 51 16.08 16.12 -13.96
C LEU A 51 17.11 15.65 -15.02
N PRO A 52 17.63 14.41 -14.99
CA PRO A 52 18.59 13.95 -15.99
C PRO A 52 17.96 13.80 -17.37
N HIS A 53 16.69 13.38 -17.44
CA HIS A 53 15.96 13.34 -18.69
C HIS A 53 15.82 14.74 -19.31
N SER A 54 15.52 15.77 -18.49
CA SER A 54 15.45 17.17 -18.96
C SER A 54 16.80 17.72 -19.44
N ALA A 55 17.93 17.15 -18.98
CA ALA A 55 19.27 17.46 -19.43
C ALA A 55 19.70 16.71 -20.71
N GLY A 56 18.82 15.88 -21.30
CA GLY A 56 19.05 15.20 -22.57
C GLY A 56 19.40 13.71 -22.47
N LEU A 57 19.33 13.09 -21.29
CA LEU A 57 19.53 11.65 -21.16
C LEU A 57 18.35 10.87 -21.73
N SER A 58 18.65 9.71 -22.33
CA SER A 58 17.62 8.83 -22.88
C SER A 58 16.67 8.34 -21.77
N PRO A 59 15.35 8.23 -22.05
CA PRO A 59 14.38 7.77 -21.06
C PRO A 59 14.73 6.41 -20.45
N GLY A 60 15.26 5.50 -21.26
CA GLY A 60 15.65 4.15 -20.82
C GLY A 60 16.77 4.17 -19.77
N VAL A 61 17.78 5.03 -19.94
CA VAL A 61 18.87 5.17 -18.96
C VAL A 61 18.36 5.74 -17.64
N CYS A 62 17.50 6.76 -17.70
CA CYS A 62 16.91 7.38 -16.51
C CYS A 62 16.03 6.38 -15.72
N LEU A 63 15.28 5.54 -16.43
CA LEU A 63 14.46 4.48 -15.83
C LEU A 63 15.31 3.41 -15.13
N LEU A 64 16.38 2.94 -15.78
CA LEU A 64 17.29 1.94 -15.19
C LEU A 64 18.01 2.50 -13.96
N LEU A 65 18.49 3.74 -14.02
CA LEU A 65 19.14 4.41 -12.89
C LEU A 65 18.19 4.59 -11.71
N SER A 66 16.98 5.08 -11.97
CA SER A 66 15.95 5.28 -10.92
C SER A 66 15.52 3.95 -10.28
N THR A 67 15.35 2.90 -11.09
CA THR A 67 15.02 1.55 -10.61
C THR A 67 16.14 0.97 -9.75
N GLY A 68 17.39 1.07 -10.22
CA GLY A 68 18.57 0.62 -9.46
C GLY A 68 18.72 1.36 -8.14
N ALA A 69 18.50 2.68 -8.12
CA ALA A 69 18.54 3.48 -6.90
C ALA A 69 17.47 3.05 -5.89
N LEU A 70 16.24 2.80 -6.32
CA LEU A 70 15.18 2.30 -5.44
C LEU A 70 15.50 0.92 -4.84
N VAL A 71 16.03 0.01 -5.65
CA VAL A 71 16.47 -1.30 -5.16
C VAL A 71 17.60 -1.15 -4.14
N ALA A 72 18.58 -0.28 -4.41
CA ALA A 72 19.65 -0.01 -3.45
C ALA A 72 19.10 0.53 -2.13
N VAL A 73 18.23 1.55 -2.16
CA VAL A 73 17.63 2.12 -0.94
C VAL A 73 16.86 1.05 -0.16
N ALA A 74 16.07 0.21 -0.82
CA ALA A 74 15.33 -0.86 -0.15
C ALA A 74 16.24 -1.93 0.49
N ARG A 75 17.36 -2.25 -0.17
CA ARG A 75 18.30 -3.29 0.31
C ARG A 75 19.21 -2.80 1.43
N PHE A 76 19.57 -1.53 1.45
CA PHE A 76 20.47 -0.97 2.46
C PHE A 76 19.74 -0.25 3.60
N GLY A 77 18.49 0.19 3.40
CA GLY A 77 17.71 0.93 4.40
C GLY A 77 16.66 0.13 5.18
N GLY A 78 16.39 -1.14 4.81
CA GLY A 78 15.33 -1.94 5.43
C GLY A 78 15.78 -2.64 6.72
N SER A 79 15.11 -2.35 7.84
CA SER A 79 15.16 -3.21 9.04
C SER A 79 14.12 -4.33 8.94
N PRO A 80 14.40 -5.54 9.43
CA PRO A 80 13.41 -6.62 9.43
C PRO A 80 12.15 -6.22 10.20
N VAL A 81 10.99 -6.34 9.57
CA VAL A 81 9.70 -6.10 10.24
C VAL A 81 9.36 -7.31 11.10
N PRO A 82 9.04 -7.16 12.40
CA PRO A 82 8.61 -8.26 13.24
C PRO A 82 7.39 -8.99 12.64
N VAL A 83 7.42 -10.32 12.64
CA VAL A 83 6.30 -11.12 12.14
C VAL A 83 5.09 -10.90 13.06
N TYR A 84 4.01 -10.36 12.49
CA TYR A 84 2.73 -10.27 13.19
C TYR A 84 2.20 -11.70 13.44
N ARG A 85 2.08 -12.07 14.71
CA ARG A 85 1.40 -13.29 15.15
C ARG A 85 0.05 -12.85 15.75
N PRO A 86 -1.09 -13.12 15.09
CA PRO A 86 -2.38 -12.78 15.66
C PRO A 86 -2.56 -13.49 17.01
N ALA A 87 -3.20 -12.81 17.96
CA ALA A 87 -3.64 -13.45 19.19
C ALA A 87 -4.63 -14.56 18.84
N SER A 88 -4.53 -15.70 19.51
CA SER A 88 -5.55 -16.75 19.42
C SER A 88 -6.89 -16.16 19.87
N PRO A 89 -7.97 -16.31 19.08
CA PRO A 89 -9.28 -15.76 19.44
C PRO A 89 -9.69 -16.29 20.81
N THR A 90 -10.18 -15.40 21.66
CA THR A 90 -10.70 -15.81 22.96
C THR A 90 -12.01 -16.61 22.75
N PRO A 91 -12.35 -17.58 23.62
CA PRO A 91 -13.54 -18.42 23.44
C PRO A 91 -14.86 -17.64 23.27
N SER A 92 -14.95 -16.42 23.80
CA SER A 92 -16.09 -15.51 23.62
C SER A 92 -16.19 -14.91 22.22
N GLU A 93 -15.06 -14.56 21.59
CA GLU A 93 -15.03 -14.07 20.21
C GLU A 93 -15.34 -15.20 19.21
N GLY A 94 -14.90 -16.44 19.50
CA GLY A 94 -15.21 -17.61 18.68
C GLY A 94 -16.71 -17.89 18.56
N SER A 95 -17.50 -17.57 19.59
CA SER A 95 -18.96 -17.69 19.56
C SER A 95 -19.63 -16.60 18.73
N GLU A 96 -19.14 -15.36 18.80
CA GLU A 96 -19.69 -14.23 18.05
C GLU A 96 -19.38 -14.34 16.55
N VAL A 97 -18.17 -14.78 16.20
CA VAL A 97 -17.77 -15.06 14.81
C VAL A 97 -18.51 -16.28 14.25
N ALA A 98 -18.75 -17.33 15.06
CA ALA A 98 -19.58 -18.46 14.65
C ALA A 98 -21.05 -18.07 14.42
N SER A 99 -21.60 -17.12 15.19
CA SER A 99 -22.94 -16.57 14.97
C SER A 99 -23.03 -15.67 13.73
N PHE A 100 -21.94 -14.98 13.37
CA PHE A 100 -21.87 -14.17 12.15
C PHE A 100 -21.70 -15.02 10.88
N GLU A 101 -20.92 -16.11 10.95
CA GLU A 101 -20.74 -17.08 9.85
C GLU A 101 -21.99 -17.99 9.67
N LEU A 102 -22.78 -18.21 10.74
CA LEU A 102 -24.10 -18.85 10.69
C LEU A 102 -25.24 -17.83 10.53
N GLY A 103 -25.03 -16.75 9.76
CA GLY A 103 -26.15 -15.99 9.20
C GLY A 103 -27.07 -16.95 8.43
N THR A 104 -28.31 -17.10 8.88
CA THR A 104 -29.21 -18.14 8.38
C THR A 104 -29.48 -17.96 6.88
N PRO A 105 -29.66 -19.06 6.10
CA PRO A 105 -29.90 -19.03 4.65
C PRO A 105 -31.08 -18.17 4.17
N SER A 106 -31.87 -17.60 5.08
CA SER A 106 -33.03 -16.74 4.82
C SER A 106 -32.69 -15.29 4.46
N GLU A 107 -31.49 -14.79 4.75
CA GLU A 107 -31.10 -13.40 4.42
C GLU A 107 -30.32 -13.25 3.10
N MET A 108 -30.01 -14.36 2.43
CA MET A 108 -29.40 -14.32 1.09
C MET A 108 -30.48 -14.02 0.04
N GLN A 109 -30.93 -12.76 -0.03
CA GLN A 109 -31.74 -12.29 -1.16
C GLN A 109 -30.93 -12.43 -2.45
N PRO A 110 -31.51 -12.97 -3.54
CA PRO A 110 -30.81 -13.04 -4.81
C PRO A 110 -30.58 -11.62 -5.32
N ALA A 111 -29.30 -11.26 -5.49
CA ALA A 111 -28.92 -10.07 -6.24
C ALA A 111 -29.42 -10.23 -7.68
N VAL A 112 -30.50 -9.52 -8.01
CA VAL A 112 -30.94 -9.25 -9.39
C VAL A 112 -30.45 -7.87 -9.78
#